data_AF-A0AAE0VIK4-F1
#
_entry.id   AF-A0AAE0VIK4-F1
#
_cell.length_a   1.000
_cell.length_b   1.000
_cell.length_c   1.000
_cell.angle_alpha   90.00
_cell.angle_beta   90.00
_cell.angle_gamma   90.00
#
_symmetry.space_group_name_H-M   'P 1'
#
loop_
_entity.id
_entity.type
_entity.pdbx_description
1 polymer ?
#
loop_
_entity_poly.entity_id
_entity_poly.type
_entity_poly.pdbx_seq_one_letter_code
_entity_poly.pdbx_strand_id
1 'polypeptide(L)'
;LTFLTNVHTRKKQCCEYRSLGAEHDGDGNSCKAEDHFVMREDESDITIIRSSRNPWLFSNCSVKAFKDILKRKNCVSRPGGFYDLGEYMNYVKKEPGQRYSLDDQCRLLYGQNSTCCQIHLQIICHSMMCTDPTTGVCMPEHHGAAMGTECGPGKWCIGANCVSRP
;
A
#
# COMPACT_ATOMS: atom_id res chain seq x y z
N LEU A 1 11.61 2.54 10.65
CA LEU A 1 10.55 3.58 10.76
C LEU A 1 9.74 3.69 9.46
N THR A 2 9.51 2.60 8.74
CA THR A 2 9.08 2.71 7.34
C THR A 2 8.58 1.34 6.87
N PHE A 3 7.41 0.87 7.32
CA PHE A 3 6.86 -0.39 6.81
C PHE A 3 5.54 -0.21 6.06
N LEU A 4 4.69 0.77 6.42
CA LEU A 4 3.34 0.89 5.84
C LEU A 4 3.23 1.95 4.74
N THR A 5 3.74 3.17 4.95
CA THR A 5 4.08 4.11 3.85
C THR A 5 4.96 3.44 2.80
N ASN A 6 5.79 2.51 3.26
CA ASN A 6 6.71 1.78 2.42
C ASN A 6 6.06 0.73 1.52
N VAL A 7 4.85 0.21 1.77
CA VAL A 7 4.35 -0.85 0.86
C VAL A 7 3.97 -0.28 -0.49
N HIS A 8 3.22 0.82 -0.54
CA HIS A 8 2.84 1.43 -1.81
C HIS A 8 4.06 2.05 -2.51
N THR A 9 4.87 2.84 -1.79
CA THR A 9 6.08 3.46 -2.34
C THR A 9 7.15 2.41 -2.73
N ARG A 10 7.38 1.34 -1.95
CA ARG A 10 8.28 0.24 -2.38
C ARG A 10 7.71 -0.52 -3.54
N LYS A 11 6.39 -0.69 -3.63
CA LYS A 11 5.76 -1.33 -4.80
C LYS A 11 6.02 -0.49 -6.05
N LYS A 12 5.89 0.84 -5.98
CA LYS A 12 6.29 1.75 -7.07
C LYS A 12 7.79 1.60 -7.38
N GLN A 13 8.66 1.78 -6.39
CA GLN A 13 10.11 1.72 -6.54
C GLN A 13 10.62 0.36 -7.08
N CYS A 14 9.97 -0.74 -6.69
CA CYS A 14 10.26 -2.07 -7.21
C CYS A 14 9.86 -2.23 -8.69
N CYS A 15 8.92 -1.42 -9.16
CA CYS A 15 8.42 -1.48 -10.52
C CYS A 15 9.10 -0.48 -11.47
N GLU A 16 9.64 0.61 -10.91
CA GLU A 16 10.31 1.69 -11.61
C GLU A 16 11.58 1.25 -12.37
N TYR A 17 12.05 2.17 -13.23
CA TYR A 17 13.24 2.03 -14.07
C TYR A 17 14.38 1.29 -13.34
N ARG A 18 14.88 0.22 -13.98
CA ARG A 18 15.91 -0.75 -13.56
C ARG A 18 15.42 -2.03 -12.87
N SER A 19 14.26 -2.05 -12.23
CA SER A 19 13.77 -3.25 -11.55
C SER A 19 12.83 -4.07 -12.44
N LEU A 20 11.64 -3.52 -12.75
CA LEU A 20 10.69 -4.11 -13.70
C LEU A 20 10.37 -3.18 -14.89
N GLY A 21 11.01 -2.00 -14.92
CA GLY A 21 11.10 -1.06 -16.04
C GLY A 21 9.76 -0.53 -16.55
N ALA A 22 8.77 -0.42 -15.67
CA ALA A 22 7.65 0.46 -15.90
C ALA A 22 8.07 1.90 -15.57
N GLU A 23 7.75 2.82 -16.48
CA GLU A 23 7.79 4.26 -16.20
C GLU A 23 6.53 4.69 -15.44
N HIS A 24 6.52 5.93 -14.97
CA HIS A 24 5.33 6.49 -14.35
C HIS A 24 4.19 6.65 -15.35
N ASP A 25 2.95 6.38 -14.93
CA ASP A 25 1.78 6.77 -15.71
C ASP A 25 1.71 8.30 -15.73
N GLY A 26 1.60 8.89 -16.94
CA GLY A 26 1.79 10.32 -17.19
C GLY A 26 3.14 10.67 -17.82
N ASP A 27 4.15 9.80 -17.71
CA ASP A 27 5.50 10.07 -18.22
C ASP A 27 5.81 9.27 -19.51
N GLY A 28 5.77 9.98 -20.64
CA GLY A 28 6.24 9.46 -21.92
C GLY A 28 5.47 8.24 -22.48
N ASN A 29 4.30 7.90 -21.93
CA ASN A 29 3.49 6.76 -22.36
C ASN A 29 1.99 7.11 -22.48
N SER A 30 1.18 6.17 -22.99
CA SER A 30 -0.24 6.40 -23.27
C SER A 30 -1.15 6.36 -22.04
N CYS A 31 -0.63 5.96 -20.87
CA CYS A 31 -1.39 5.87 -19.63
C CYS A 31 -1.32 7.19 -18.88
N LYS A 32 -2.47 7.59 -18.35
CA LYS A 32 -2.69 8.90 -17.73
C LYS A 32 -2.46 8.85 -16.23
N ALA A 33 -1.81 9.86 -15.66
CA ALA A 33 -1.63 9.98 -14.22
C ALA A 33 -2.98 10.06 -13.49
N GLU A 34 -4.00 10.66 -14.14
CA GLU A 34 -5.34 10.91 -13.61
C GLU A 34 -6.20 9.63 -13.51
N ASP A 35 -5.76 8.52 -14.11
CA ASP A 35 -6.42 7.22 -13.92
C ASP A 35 -6.05 6.56 -12.57
N HIS A 36 -5.10 7.17 -11.85
CA HIS A 36 -4.73 6.88 -10.47
C HIS A 36 -4.32 5.43 -10.19
N PHE A 37 -3.64 4.80 -11.16
CA PHE A 37 -2.98 3.51 -10.99
C PHE A 37 -1.74 3.62 -10.07
N VAL A 38 -1.23 2.48 -9.63
CA VAL A 38 -0.07 2.38 -8.73
C VAL A 38 1.16 3.12 -9.27
N MET A 39 1.38 3.18 -10.59
CA MET A 39 2.58 3.81 -11.15
C MET A 39 2.39 5.28 -11.52
N ARG A 40 1.33 5.97 -11.08
CA ARG A 40 1.16 7.41 -11.34
C ARG A 40 2.35 8.25 -10.87
N GLU A 41 2.68 9.28 -11.64
CA GLU A 41 3.76 10.25 -11.37
C GLU A 41 3.55 11.00 -10.04
N ASP A 42 2.30 11.38 -9.74
CA ASP A 42 1.98 12.18 -8.55
C ASP A 42 1.62 11.31 -7.32
N GLU A 43 2.26 11.55 -6.17
CA GLU A 43 1.90 10.93 -4.88
C GLU A 43 0.74 11.64 -4.17
N SER A 44 0.16 12.69 -4.75
CA SER A 44 -0.76 13.56 -4.02
C SER A 44 -2.10 12.92 -3.58
N ASP A 45 -2.42 13.28 -2.34
CA ASP A 45 -3.69 13.36 -1.59
C ASP A 45 -4.65 12.16 -1.46
N ILE A 46 -5.11 11.96 -0.21
CA ILE A 46 -6.08 10.94 0.23
C ILE A 46 -7.46 11.11 -0.42
N THR A 47 -7.77 12.36 -0.82
CA THR A 47 -8.97 12.73 -1.57
C THR A 47 -9.02 12.02 -2.92
N ILE A 48 -7.84 11.70 -3.48
CA ILE A 48 -7.71 10.90 -4.67
C ILE A 48 -8.07 9.45 -4.39
N ILE A 49 -7.74 8.81 -3.27
CA ILE A 49 -8.08 7.38 -3.04
C ILE A 49 -9.60 7.13 -3.06
N ARG A 50 -10.42 8.04 -2.52
CA ARG A 50 -11.89 7.96 -2.60
C ARG A 50 -12.44 8.11 -4.01
N SER A 51 -11.77 8.92 -4.83
CA SER A 51 -12.15 9.20 -6.22
C SER A 51 -11.34 8.37 -7.23
N SER A 52 -10.39 7.58 -6.73
CA SER A 52 -9.42 6.84 -7.51
C SER A 52 -10.07 5.56 -7.94
N ARG A 53 -10.10 5.38 -9.26
CA ARG A 53 -10.67 4.17 -9.85
C ARG A 53 -9.78 2.97 -9.61
N ASN A 54 -8.46 3.18 -9.47
CA ASN A 54 -7.47 2.11 -9.60
C ASN A 54 -6.29 2.15 -8.60
N PRO A 55 -6.46 2.53 -7.32
CA PRO A 55 -5.33 2.79 -6.41
C PRO A 55 -4.49 1.53 -6.07
N TRP A 56 -5.02 0.34 -6.36
CA TRP A 56 -4.38 -0.94 -6.09
C TRP A 56 -3.94 -1.69 -7.35
N LEU A 57 -4.26 -1.16 -8.54
CA LEU A 57 -4.02 -1.79 -9.83
C LEU A 57 -2.85 -1.14 -10.56
N PHE A 58 -2.21 -1.90 -11.43
CA PHE A 58 -1.23 -1.38 -12.38
C PHE A 58 -1.92 -1.03 -13.70
N SER A 59 -1.47 0.02 -14.37
CA SER A 59 -1.98 0.39 -15.68
C SER A 59 -1.57 -0.63 -16.74
N ASN A 60 -2.20 -0.58 -17.91
CA ASN A 60 -1.79 -1.44 -19.03
C ASN A 60 -0.36 -1.12 -19.52
N CYS A 61 0.12 0.12 -19.32
CA CYS A 61 1.48 0.52 -19.66
C CYS A 61 2.49 -0.15 -18.72
N SER A 62 2.25 -0.11 -17.41
CA SER A 62 3.12 -0.80 -16.44
C SER A 62 3.11 -2.31 -16.68
N VAL A 63 1.92 -2.91 -16.89
CA VAL A 63 1.79 -4.35 -17.17
C VAL A 63 2.53 -4.76 -18.44
N LYS A 64 2.47 -3.95 -19.50
CA LYS A 64 3.22 -4.18 -20.73
C LYS A 64 4.72 -4.15 -20.47
N ALA A 65 5.22 -3.14 -19.76
CA ALA A 65 6.62 -3.02 -19.41
C ALA A 65 7.13 -4.20 -18.58
N PHE A 66 6.37 -4.64 -17.57
CA PHE A 66 6.68 -5.82 -16.77
C PHE A 66 6.82 -7.05 -17.66
N LYS A 67 5.85 -7.32 -18.54
CA LYS A 67 5.90 -8.45 -19.47
C LYS A 67 7.12 -8.39 -20.38
N ASP A 68 7.48 -7.20 -20.87
CA ASP A 68 8.61 -7.03 -21.78
C ASP A 68 9.96 -7.22 -21.08
N ILE A 69 10.09 -6.86 -19.80
CA ILE A 69 11.29 -7.19 -19.01
C ILE A 69 11.34 -8.67 -18.66
N LEU A 70 10.23 -9.28 -18.24
CA LEU A 70 10.18 -10.70 -17.89
C LEU A 70 10.49 -11.61 -19.08
N LYS A 71 10.20 -11.18 -20.31
CA LYS A 71 10.64 -11.87 -21.54
C LYS A 71 12.14 -11.76 -21.80
N ARG A 72 12.76 -10.64 -21.41
CA ARG A 72 14.18 -10.33 -21.69
C ARG A 72 15.14 -10.76 -20.58
N LYS A 73 14.64 -10.89 -19.34
CA LYS A 73 15.43 -11.19 -18.15
C LYS A 73 14.91 -12.47 -17.51
N ASN A 74 15.79 -13.43 -17.31
CA ASN A 74 15.47 -14.73 -16.69
C ASN A 74 15.91 -14.84 -15.21
N CYS A 75 16.49 -13.78 -14.64
CA CYS A 75 16.98 -13.77 -13.26
C CYS A 75 15.88 -13.96 -12.21
N VAL A 76 14.63 -13.65 -12.57
CA VAL A 76 13.44 -13.86 -11.73
C VAL A 76 12.70 -15.18 -12.07
N SER A 77 13.16 -15.93 -13.07
CA SER A 77 12.52 -17.17 -13.52
C SER A 77 12.91 -18.39 -12.69
N ARG A 78 14.03 -18.33 -11.96
CA ARG A 78 14.38 -19.37 -11.00
C ARG A 78 13.70 -19.05 -9.66
N PRO A 79 12.97 -20.01 -9.06
CA PRO A 79 12.55 -19.89 -7.68
C PRO A 79 13.78 -19.62 -6.82
N GLY A 80 13.70 -18.64 -5.91
CA GLY A 80 14.77 -18.40 -4.95
C GLY A 80 15.04 -19.67 -4.15
N GLY A 81 16.31 -20.09 -4.04
CA GLY A 81 16.70 -21.31 -3.31
C GLY A 81 16.75 -21.17 -1.78
N PHE A 82 16.35 -20.02 -1.24
CA PHE A 82 16.59 -19.62 0.15
C PHE A 82 15.36 -19.02 0.83
N TYR A 83 14.18 -19.58 0.62
CA TYR A 83 13.03 -19.22 1.46
C TYR A 83 12.35 -20.48 1.99
N ASP A 84 12.15 -20.50 3.30
CA ASP A 84 11.30 -21.49 3.93
C ASP A 84 9.86 -21.23 3.45
N LEU A 85 9.36 -22.14 2.63
CA LEU A 85 8.01 -22.06 2.08
C LEU A 85 6.95 -22.10 3.20
N GLY A 86 7.20 -22.84 4.27
CA GLY A 86 6.34 -22.89 5.44
C GLY A 86 6.31 -21.54 6.17
N GLU A 87 7.47 -20.91 6.35
CA GLU A 87 7.59 -19.56 6.93
C GLU A 87 6.87 -18.52 6.06
N TYR A 88 7.13 -18.51 4.75
CA TYR A 88 6.48 -17.59 3.82
C TYR A 88 4.96 -17.78 3.80
N MET A 89 4.48 -19.03 3.71
CA MET A 89 3.06 -19.34 3.72
C MET A 89 2.42 -18.93 5.05
N ASN A 90 3.11 -19.11 6.17
CA ASN A 90 2.65 -18.62 7.46
C ASN A 90 2.63 -17.08 7.52
N TYR A 91 3.58 -16.43 6.85
CA TYR A 91 3.62 -14.98 6.73
C TYR A 91 2.44 -14.42 5.91
N VAL A 92 2.09 -15.02 4.77
CA VAL A 92 1.00 -14.50 3.93
C VAL A 92 -0.41 -14.85 4.43
N LYS A 93 -0.55 -15.75 5.41
CA LYS A 93 -1.86 -16.12 6.01
C LYS A 93 -2.58 -14.98 6.74
N LYS A 94 -1.83 -13.98 7.21
CA LYS A 94 -2.38 -12.87 7.99
C LYS A 94 -2.09 -11.57 7.28
N GLU A 95 -3.15 -10.83 7.00
CA GLU A 95 -3.06 -9.48 6.46
C GLU A 95 -2.31 -8.54 7.43
N PRO A 96 -1.67 -7.47 6.94
CA PRO A 96 -0.89 -6.57 7.80
C PRO A 96 -1.69 -5.97 8.96
N GLY A 97 -2.97 -5.62 8.75
CA GLY A 97 -3.86 -5.10 9.78
C GLY A 97 -4.30 -6.12 10.83
N GLN A 98 -4.08 -7.42 10.59
CA GLN A 98 -4.24 -8.46 11.62
C GLN A 98 -2.98 -8.62 12.48
N ARG A 99 -1.85 -8.04 12.05
CA ARG A 99 -0.55 -8.13 12.74
C ARG A 99 -0.22 -6.85 13.48
N TYR A 100 -0.61 -5.71 12.92
CA TYR A 100 -0.32 -4.38 13.42
C TYR A 100 -1.63 -3.68 13.77
N SER A 101 -1.82 -3.39 15.06
CA SER A 101 -2.93 -2.56 15.53
C SER A 101 -2.84 -1.16 14.91
N LEU A 102 -3.91 -0.38 14.99
CA LEU A 102 -3.91 1.01 14.50
C LEU A 102 -2.77 1.85 15.10
N ASP A 103 -2.49 1.66 16.39
CA ASP A 103 -1.36 2.33 17.03
C ASP A 103 -0.02 1.82 16.50
N ASP A 104 0.13 0.50 16.29
CA ASP A 104 1.35 -0.03 15.68
C ASP A 104 1.56 0.54 14.27
N GLN A 105 0.48 0.71 13.51
CA GLN A 105 0.54 1.32 12.19
C GLN A 105 1.05 2.76 12.28
N CYS A 106 0.54 3.57 13.20
CA CYS A 106 1.06 4.92 13.46
C CYS A 106 2.51 4.92 13.95
N ARG A 107 2.89 4.01 14.85
CA ARG A 107 4.27 3.90 15.35
C ARG A 107 5.26 3.52 14.25
N LEU A 108 4.83 2.69 13.31
CA LEU A 108 5.65 2.31 12.16
C LEU A 108 5.91 3.49 11.21
N LEU A 109 5.04 4.51 11.22
CA LEU A 109 5.11 5.70 10.38
C LEU A 109 5.88 6.84 11.06
N TYR A 110 5.52 7.19 12.30
CA TYR A 110 6.06 8.38 13.00
C TYR A 110 6.92 8.05 14.21
N GLY A 111 7.09 6.77 14.55
CA GLY A 111 7.89 6.31 15.69
C GLY A 111 7.07 6.02 16.94
N GLN A 112 7.76 5.54 17.98
CA GLN A 112 7.15 4.86 19.13
C GLN A 112 6.07 5.66 19.90
N ASN A 113 6.14 7.00 19.84
CA ASN A 113 5.25 7.90 20.57
C ASN A 113 3.98 8.28 19.77
N SER A 114 3.81 7.76 18.55
CA SER A 114 2.62 8.03 17.74
C SER A 114 1.53 6.98 17.97
N THR A 115 0.28 7.41 17.98
CA THR A 115 -0.92 6.58 18.21
C THR A 115 -2.02 6.99 17.25
N CYS A 116 -3.00 6.12 17.03
CA CYS A 116 -4.13 6.45 16.20
C CYS A 116 -5.09 7.39 16.94
N CYS A 117 -5.46 8.49 16.28
CA CYS A 117 -6.34 9.51 16.84
C CYS A 117 -7.82 9.29 16.59
N GLN A 118 -8.17 8.33 15.73
CA GLN A 118 -9.48 8.34 15.09
C GLN A 118 -10.50 7.48 15.82
N ILE A 119 -11.62 8.12 16.21
CA ILE A 119 -12.69 7.50 16.99
C ILE A 119 -13.65 6.68 16.10
N HIS A 120 -13.74 7.03 14.81
CA HIS A 120 -14.70 6.41 13.88
C HIS A 120 -14.06 5.28 13.09
N LEU A 121 -14.24 4.04 13.57
CA LEU A 121 -13.64 2.84 12.97
C LEU A 121 -14.07 2.60 11.52
N GLN A 122 -15.27 3.01 11.09
CA GLN A 122 -15.73 2.74 9.72
C GLN A 122 -15.00 3.55 8.65
N ILE A 123 -14.54 4.77 8.97
CA ILE A 123 -13.81 5.62 8.02
C ILE A 123 -12.31 5.33 8.02
N ILE A 124 -11.82 4.54 8.98
CA ILE A 124 -10.39 4.28 9.19
C ILE A 124 -9.74 3.54 8.02
N CYS A 125 -10.51 2.74 7.30
CA CYS A 125 -10.02 2.00 6.14
C CYS A 125 -9.59 2.91 4.99
N HIS A 126 -10.11 4.14 4.93
CA HIS A 126 -9.79 5.09 3.87
C HIS A 126 -8.97 6.28 4.37
N SER A 127 -9.19 6.71 5.61
CA SER A 127 -8.55 7.87 6.22
C SER A 127 -8.22 7.51 7.64
N MET A 128 -6.93 7.32 7.89
CA MET A 128 -6.38 7.13 9.21
C MET A 128 -5.72 8.44 9.63
N MET A 129 -5.67 8.71 10.94
CA MET A 129 -4.95 9.85 11.50
C MET A 129 -4.04 9.36 12.61
N CYS A 130 -2.81 9.86 12.63
CA CYS A 130 -1.82 9.56 13.64
C CYS A 130 -1.42 10.81 14.41
N THR A 131 -1.06 10.66 15.69
CA THR A 131 -0.48 11.75 16.47
C THR A 131 0.94 12.06 15.98
N ASP A 132 1.23 13.33 15.75
CA ASP A 132 2.60 13.82 15.63
C ASP A 132 3.27 13.72 17.01
N PRO A 133 4.34 12.91 17.17
CA PRO A 133 4.99 12.72 18.46
C PRO A 133 5.68 13.97 19.01
N THR A 134 5.89 15.00 18.18
CA THR A 134 6.50 16.29 18.58
C THR A 134 5.46 17.27 19.09
N THR A 135 4.34 17.39 18.39
CA THR A 135 3.32 18.42 18.65
C THR A 135 2.09 17.88 19.38
N GLY A 136 1.87 16.56 19.37
CA GLY A 136 0.66 15.90 19.88
C GLY A 136 -0.57 16.08 18.97
N VAL A 137 -0.43 16.78 17.84
CA VAL A 137 -1.53 17.07 16.92
C VAL A 137 -1.81 15.85 16.04
N CYS A 138 -3.09 15.59 15.79
CA CYS A 138 -3.51 14.51 14.90
C CYS A 138 -3.41 14.94 13.44
N MET A 139 -2.56 14.26 12.69
CA MET A 139 -2.33 14.54 11.28
C MET A 139 -3.00 13.46 10.41
N PRO A 140 -3.61 13.82 9.28
CA PRO A 140 -4.13 12.84 8.33
C PRO A 140 -3.00 12.09 7.64
N GLU A 141 -3.17 10.78 7.50
CA GLU A 141 -2.24 9.91 6.79
C GLU A 141 -2.50 9.89 5.29
N HIS A 142 -1.47 9.68 4.48
CA HIS A 142 -1.63 9.48 3.03
C HIS A 142 -2.39 8.18 2.67
N HIS A 143 -2.56 7.27 3.62
CA HIS A 143 -3.19 5.97 3.43
C HIS A 143 -4.20 5.72 4.55
N GLY A 144 -5.27 4.99 4.24
CA GLY A 144 -6.11 4.38 5.26
C GLY A 144 -5.41 3.23 5.99
N ALA A 145 -6.10 2.68 6.99
CA ALA A 145 -5.63 1.54 7.75
C ALA A 145 -5.37 0.33 6.83
N ALA A 146 -4.34 -0.44 7.19
CA ALA A 146 -3.91 -1.58 6.42
C ALA A 146 -5.02 -2.63 6.25
N MET A 147 -4.96 -3.42 5.16
CA MET A 147 -5.89 -4.52 4.94
C MET A 147 -5.93 -5.47 6.15
N GLY A 148 -7.12 -5.96 6.50
CA GLY A 148 -7.33 -6.81 7.68
C GLY A 148 -7.43 -6.07 9.01
N THR A 149 -7.31 -4.74 9.05
CA THR A 149 -7.55 -3.94 10.26
C THR A 149 -9.03 -4.01 10.64
N GLU A 150 -9.33 -4.20 11.92
CA GLU A 150 -10.72 -4.19 12.42
C GLU A 150 -11.33 -2.78 12.35
N CYS A 151 -12.40 -2.66 11.57
CA CYS A 151 -13.14 -1.41 11.36
C CYS A 151 -14.57 -1.45 11.94
N GLY A 152 -14.91 -2.57 12.59
CA GLY A 152 -16.18 -2.82 13.26
C GLY A 152 -16.35 -4.30 13.61
N PRO A 153 -17.37 -4.66 14.39
CA PRO A 153 -17.60 -6.04 14.81
C PRO A 153 -17.75 -6.97 13.61
N GLY A 154 -16.85 -7.96 13.49
CA GLY A 154 -16.86 -8.90 12.37
C GLY A 154 -16.54 -8.28 11.01
N LYS A 155 -15.92 -7.08 10.97
CA LYS A 155 -15.55 -6.38 9.74
C LYS A 155 -14.05 -6.08 9.67
N TRP A 156 -13.52 -6.04 8.46
CA TRP A 156 -12.12 -5.68 8.16
C TRP A 156 -12.03 -4.64 7.05
N CYS A 157 -10.93 -3.88 7.07
CA CYS A 157 -10.54 -3.04 5.95
C CYS A 157 -10.08 -3.91 4.78
N ILE A 158 -10.74 -3.78 3.63
CA ILE A 158 -10.33 -4.40 2.36
C ILE A 158 -10.52 -3.36 1.26
N GLY A 159 -9.44 -3.03 0.54
CA GLY A 159 -9.49 -2.09 -0.60
C GLY A 159 -10.07 -0.72 -0.22
N ALA A 160 -9.63 -0.16 0.91
CA ALA A 160 -10.12 1.08 1.52
C ALA A 160 -11.58 1.07 2.03
N ASN A 161 -12.26 -0.09 2.03
CA ASN A 161 -13.64 -0.23 2.49
C ASN A 161 -13.74 -1.08 3.76
N CYS A 162 -14.70 -0.75 4.63
CA CYS A 162 -15.02 -1.56 5.80
C CYS A 162 -16.07 -2.63 5.44
N VAL A 163 -15.63 -3.87 5.24
CA VAL A 163 -16.46 -4.97 4.74
C VAL A 163 -16.51 -6.12 5.75
N SER A 164 -17.51 -6.99 5.64
CA SER A 164 -17.58 -8.21 6.47
C SER A 164 -16.34 -9.07 6.26
N ARG A 165 -15.84 -9.68 7.34
CA ARG A 165 -14.70 -10.60 7.28
C ARG A 165 -15.00 -11.75 6.29
N PRO A 166 -14.10 -12.04 5.34
CA PRO A 166 -14.24 -13.16 4.42
C PRO A 166 -14.05 -14.51 5.11
#